data_AF-A0A554WX18-F1
#
_entry.id   AF-A0A554WX18-F1
#
_cell.length_a   1.000
_cell.length_b   1.000
_cell.length_c   1.000
_cell.angle_alpha   90.00
_cell.angle_beta   90.00
_cell.angle_gamma   90.00
#
_symmetry.space_group_name_H-M   'P 1'
#
loop_
_entity.id
_entity.type
_entity.pdbx_description
1 polymer ?
#
loop_
_entity_poly.entity_id
_entity_poly.type
_entity_poly.pdbx_seq_one_letter_code
_entity_poly.pdbx_strand_id
1 'polypeptide(L)'
;MTLRIRQPQVTDTNGNALGKRLIWVEFDEHGPTSVRWHQGERYDFTGKTGTNIKTGLPVREMATARDARIWVSLDIEYLWED
;
A
#
# COMPACT_ATOMS: atom_id res chain seq x y z
N MET A 1 6.25 15.84 5.68
CA MET A 1 5.70 14.84 4.75
C MET A 1 6.53 14.86 3.46
N THR A 2 6.87 13.69 2.91
CA THR A 2 7.65 13.56 1.67
C THR A 2 6.86 12.77 0.63
N LEU A 3 6.77 13.27 -0.60
CA LEU A 3 6.18 12.56 -1.73
C LEU A 3 7.26 11.80 -2.50
N ARG A 4 7.03 10.52 -2.81
CA ARG A 4 7.94 9.68 -3.60
C ARG A 4 7.18 8.86 -4.61
N ILE A 5 7.79 8.65 -5.77
CA ILE A 5 7.31 7.66 -6.74
C ILE A 5 7.91 6.29 -6.37
N ARG A 6 7.07 5.26 -6.38
CA ARG A 6 7.43 3.88 -6.05
C ARG A 6 6.87 2.91 -7.07
N GLN A 7 7.43 1.71 -7.11
CA GLN A 7 7.00 0.67 -8.04
C GLN A 7 6.85 -0.69 -7.34
N PRO A 8 5.94 -0.81 -6.35
CA PRO A 8 5.76 -2.04 -5.59
C PRO A 8 5.34 -3.20 -6.47
N GLN A 9 5.70 -4.41 -6.05
CA GLN A 9 5.07 -5.64 -6.52
C GLN A 9 3.63 -5.69 -5.99
N VAL A 10 2.65 -5.78 -6.89
CA VAL A 10 1.24 -5.90 -6.54
C VAL A 10 0.83 -7.37 -6.48
N THR A 11 0.08 -7.71 -5.45
CA THR A 11 -0.57 -9.01 -5.28
C THR A 11 -2.08 -8.79 -5.13
N ASP A 12 -2.88 -9.49 -5.94
CA ASP A 12 -4.34 -9.41 -5.86
C ASP A 12 -4.91 -10.15 -4.63
N THR A 13 -6.21 -10.04 -4.41
CA THR A 13 -6.94 -10.68 -3.31
C THR A 13 -6.89 -12.21 -3.35
N ASN A 14 -6.62 -12.80 -4.51
CA ASN A 14 -6.45 -14.25 -4.69
C ASN A 14 -5.00 -14.70 -4.45
N GLY A 15 -4.09 -13.77 -4.14
CA GLY A 15 -2.67 -14.05 -3.92
C GLY A 15 -1.83 -14.11 -5.20
N ASN A 16 -2.37 -13.73 -6.36
CA ASN A 16 -1.63 -13.71 -7.61
C ASN A 16 -0.77 -12.46 -7.73
N ALA A 17 0.46 -12.64 -8.19
CA ALA A 17 1.36 -11.53 -8.50
C ALA A 17 0.93 -10.83 -9.80
N LEU A 18 0.46 -9.58 -9.71
CA LEU A 18 0.08 -8.77 -10.88
C LEU A 18 1.27 -8.03 -11.51
N GLY A 19 2.43 -8.08 -10.86
CA GLY A 19 3.67 -7.42 -11.27
C GLY A 19 3.82 -6.03 -10.64
N LYS A 20 4.87 -5.33 -11.02
CA LYS A 20 5.17 -3.99 -10.48
C LYS A 20 4.23 -2.92 -11.05
N ARG A 21 3.81 -1.96 -10.22
CA ARG A 21 2.94 -0.82 -10.64
C ARG A 21 3.48 0.49 -10.14
N LEU A 22 3.51 1.51 -10.99
CA LEU A 22 3.98 2.84 -10.60
C LEU A 22 2.92 3.56 -9.78
N ILE A 23 3.26 4.01 -8.57
CA ILE A 23 2.36 4.73 -7.67
C ILE A 23 3.07 5.91 -7.03
N TRP A 24 2.28 6.85 -6.51
CA TRP A 24 2.77 8.02 -5.80
C TRP A 24 2.43 7.88 -4.33
N VAL A 25 3.40 8.09 -3.45
CA VAL A 25 3.24 7.81 -2.03
C VAL A 25 3.70 8.97 -1.19
N GLU A 26 2.85 9.41 -0.27
CA GLU A 26 3.20 10.35 0.78
C GLU A 26 3.66 9.59 2.02
N PHE A 27 4.71 10.09 2.67
CA PHE A 27 5.30 9.51 3.88
C PHE A 27 5.33 10.50 5.03
N ASP A 28 5.11 9.98 6.24
CA ASP A 28 5.48 10.58 7.52
C ASP A 28 6.73 9.90 8.11
N GLU A 29 7.05 10.18 9.37
CA GLU A 29 8.20 9.59 10.08
C GLU A 29 8.03 8.09 10.39
N HIS A 30 6.80 7.58 10.33
CA HIS A 30 6.44 6.21 10.69
C HIS A 30 6.13 5.33 9.48
N GLY A 31 5.95 5.90 8.28
CA GLY A 31 5.72 5.15 7.05
C GLY A 31 4.78 5.85 6.05
N PRO A 32 4.18 5.08 5.13
CA PRO A 32 3.29 5.63 4.11
C PRO A 32 1.97 6.11 4.74
N THR A 33 1.50 7.27 4.30
CA THR A 33 0.26 7.90 4.77
C THR A 33 -0.81 7.99 3.69
N SER A 34 -0.40 8.06 2.43
CA SER A 34 -1.31 8.10 1.29
C SER A 34 -0.67 7.44 0.07
N VAL A 35 -1.42 6.61 -0.64
CA VAL A 35 -1.06 6.01 -1.92
C VAL A 35 -2.01 6.54 -2.99
N ARG A 36 -1.47 7.11 -4.06
CA ARG A 36 -2.22 7.67 -5.19
C ARG A 36 -1.85 6.95 -6.48
N TRP A 37 -2.78 6.98 -7.43
CA TRP A 37 -2.66 6.40 -8.77
C TRP A 37 -2.62 4.87 -8.81
N HIS A 38 -2.87 4.19 -7.69
CA HIS A 38 -3.20 2.76 -7.73
C HIS A 38 -4.64 2.62 -8.21
N GLN A 39 -4.84 1.99 -9.38
CA GLN A 39 -6.14 1.87 -10.04
C GLN A 39 -6.89 3.22 -10.25
N GLY A 40 -6.16 4.34 -10.36
CA GLY A 40 -6.75 5.68 -10.50
C GLY A 40 -7.36 6.24 -9.21
N GLU A 41 -7.21 5.57 -8.08
CA GLU A 41 -7.78 5.95 -6.79
C GLU A 41 -6.70 6.47 -5.82
N ARG A 42 -7.18 7.08 -4.73
CA ARG A 42 -6.37 7.49 -3.57
C ARG A 42 -6.77 6.64 -2.37
N TYR A 43 -5.78 6.02 -1.75
CA TYR A 43 -5.92 5.24 -0.53
C TYR A 43 -5.17 5.97 0.59
N ASP A 44 -5.83 6.20 1.72
CA ASP A 44 -5.24 6.88 2.88
C ASP A 44 -5.11 5.91 4.05
N PHE A 45 -4.09 6.13 4.87
CA PHE A 45 -3.82 5.30 6.04
C PHE A 45 -4.99 5.33 7.02
N THR A 46 -5.50 4.14 7.37
CA THR A 46 -6.69 4.01 8.23
C THR A 46 -6.37 4.16 9.71
N GLY A 47 -5.09 4.24 10.08
CA GLY A 47 -4.61 4.12 11.45
C GLY A 47 -4.25 2.69 11.86
N LYS A 48 -4.58 1.69 11.03
CA LYS A 48 -4.34 0.27 11.33
C LYS A 48 -3.02 -0.23 10.75
N THR A 49 -2.18 -0.76 11.63
CA THR A 49 -0.91 -1.41 11.30
C THR A 49 -0.99 -2.90 11.56
N GLY A 50 -0.13 -3.69 10.92
CA GLY A 50 -0.03 -5.12 11.16
C GLY A 50 1.27 -5.72 10.67
N THR A 51 1.32 -7.05 10.65
CA THR A 51 2.41 -7.83 10.08
C THR A 51 1.81 -8.80 9.06
N ASN A 52 2.32 -8.78 7.83
CA ASN A 52 1.92 -9.76 6.84
C ASN A 52 2.38 -11.16 7.28
N ILE A 53 1.44 -12.10 7.43
CA ILE A 53 1.73 -13.44 7.99
C ILE A 53 2.67 -14.25 7.08
N LYS A 54 2.60 -14.08 5.75
CA LYS A 54 3.41 -14.85 4.81
C LYS A 54 4.85 -14.34 4.71
N THR A 55 5.04 -13.02 4.76
CA THR A 55 6.36 -12.40 4.54
C THR A 55 7.02 -11.93 5.83
N GLY A 56 6.28 -11.84 6.93
CA GLY A 56 6.75 -11.25 8.19
C GLY A 56 6.95 -9.72 8.14
N LEU A 57 6.59 -9.07 7.03
CA LEU A 57 6.83 -7.63 6.85
C LEU A 57 5.81 -6.79 7.63
N PRO A 58 6.24 -5.67 8.24
CA PRO A 58 5.32 -4.69 8.81
C PRO A 58 4.53 -4.01 7.69
N VAL A 59 3.23 -3.86 7.90
CA VAL A 59 2.29 -3.31 6.92
C VAL A 59 1.35 -2.27 7.54
N ARG A 60 0.81 -1.42 6.66
CA ARG A 60 -0.27 -0.48 6.95
C ARG A 60 -1.47 -0.76 6.06
N GLU A 61 -2.66 -0.70 6.64
CA GLU A 61 -3.91 -0.72 5.89
C GLU A 61 -4.18 0.67 5.32
N MET A 62 -4.55 0.73 4.05
CA MET A 62 -4.96 1.95 3.38
C MET A 62 -6.35 1.72 2.78
N ALA A 63 -7.20 2.73 2.83
CA ALA A 63 -8.55 2.65 2.27
C ALA A 63 -8.88 3.87 1.41
N THR A 64 -9.66 3.64 0.36
CA THR A 64 -10.32 4.73 -0.37
C THR A 64 -11.52 5.26 0.41
N ALA A 65 -12.09 6.38 -0.04
CA ALA A 65 -13.36 6.89 0.49
C ALA A 65 -14.55 5.93 0.31
N ARG A 66 -14.44 4.94 -0.60
CA ARG A 66 -15.45 3.90 -0.84
C ARG A 66 -15.13 2.59 -0.11
N ASP A 67 -14.17 2.61 0.81
CA ASP A 67 -13.72 1.45 1.59
C ASP A 67 -13.14 0.28 0.76
N ALA A 68 -12.66 0.55 -0.45
CA ALA A 68 -11.74 -0.36 -1.13
C ALA A 68 -10.39 -0.32 -0.39
N ARG A 69 -9.83 -1.49 -0.06
CA ARG A 69 -8.67 -1.60 0.83
C ARG A 69 -7.46 -2.18 0.13
N ILE A 70 -6.30 -1.75 0.62
CA ILE A 70 -5.01 -2.33 0.29
C ILE A 70 -4.18 -2.39 1.57
N TRP A 71 -3.20 -3.28 1.57
CA TRP A 71 -2.13 -3.31 2.55
C TRP A 71 -0.83 -2.97 1.86
N VAL A 72 0.01 -2.17 2.51
CA VAL A 72 1.32 -1.82 1.97
C VAL A 72 2.42 -2.00 3.00
N SER A 73 3.57 -2.47 2.54
CA SER A 73 4.82 -2.51 3.31
C SER A 73 5.31 -1.09 3.63
N LEU A 74 6.07 -0.91 4.72
CA LEU A 74 6.51 0.42 5.16
C LEU A 74 7.47 1.12 4.17
N ASP A 75 8.20 0.36 3.37
CA ASP A 75 9.10 0.84 2.32
C ASP A 75 8.43 0.98 0.94
N ILE A 76 7.22 0.43 0.79
CA ILE A 76 6.45 0.32 -0.46
C ILE A 76 7.17 -0.53 -1.51
N GLU A 77 7.81 -1.63 -1.10
CA GLU A 77 8.26 -2.65 -2.06
C GLU A 77 7.12 -3.61 -2.45
N TYR A 78 6.11 -3.74 -1.58
CA TYR A 78 4.97 -4.64 -1.74
C TYR A 78 3.64 -3.95 -1.41
N LEU A 79 2.64 -4.25 -2.23
CA LEU A 79 1.24 -3.85 -2.09
C LEU A 79 0.35 -5.09 -2.28
N TRP A 80 -0.59 -5.29 -1.36
CA TRP A 80 -1.58 -6.35 -1.41
C TRP A 80 -2.97 -5.75 -1.50
N GLU A 81 -3.76 -6.19 -2.47
CA GLU A 81 -5.17 -5.83 -2.56
C GLU A 81 -5.98 -6.69 -1.56
N ASP A 82 -7.02 -6.09 -0.98
CA ASP A 82 -7.91 -6.70 0.01
C ASP A 82 -9.37 -6.68 -0.48
#